data_AF-A0AAW2SJP1-F1
#
_entry.id   AF-A0AAW2SJP1-F1
#
_cell.length_a   1.000
_cell.length_b   1.000
_cell.length_c   1.000
_cell.angle_alpha   90.00
_cell.angle_beta   90.00
_cell.angle_gamma   90.00
#
_symmetry.space_group_name_H-M   'P 1'
#
loop_
_entity.id
_entity.type
_entity.pdbx_description
1 polymer ?
#
loop_
_entity_poly.entity_id
_entity_poly.type
_entity_poly.pdbx_seq_one_letter_code
_entity_poly.pdbx_strand_id
1 'polypeptide(L)'
;MWTVNDLPAYRMASRWSITGVMGCPICMDNIWVFHLQHGRKTCYFDCHRQFVLEHDPYRRNKKAFTKNHVEYKVARRKLTENQIRDWVANISPIVEMSLTLPSGYGRNHKWTMKNIFWDLPYWAMHLIRNNLDVMHIKKNMFDNIFNTVIDIKEKTKDNLNV
;
A
#
# COMPACT_ATOMS: atom_id res chain seq x y z
N MET A 1 19.24 2.30 -0.12
CA MET A 1 18.47 1.60 -1.17
C MET A 1 17.04 2.11 -1.11
N TRP A 2 16.51 2.65 -2.20
CA TRP A 2 15.15 3.21 -2.27
C TRP A 2 14.37 2.37 -3.28
N THR A 3 13.14 1.98 -2.96
CA THR A 3 12.33 1.11 -3.81
C THR A 3 10.97 1.73 -4.07
N VAL A 4 10.42 1.46 -5.25
CA VAL A 4 9.09 1.93 -5.65
C VAL A 4 8.21 0.70 -5.75
N ASN A 5 7.23 0.58 -4.85
CA ASN A 5 6.20 -0.46 -4.96
C ASN A 5 4.94 0.16 -5.55
N ASP A 6 4.23 -0.61 -6.36
CA ASP A 6 2.85 -0.30 -6.67
C ASP A 6 1.95 -0.51 -5.42
N LEU A 7 0.75 0.07 -5.45
CA LEU A 7 -0.20 -0.05 -4.33
C LEU A 7 -0.63 -1.50 -4.05
N PRO A 8 -0.83 -2.38 -5.06
CA PRO A 8 -1.10 -3.80 -4.83
C PRO A 8 -0.01 -4.53 -4.05
N ALA A 9 1.27 -4.40 -4.42
CA ALA A 9 2.37 -5.02 -3.68
C ALA A 9 2.45 -4.45 -2.25
N TYR A 10 2.26 -3.13 -2.11
CA TYR A 10 2.20 -2.50 -0.80
C TYR A 10 1.09 -3.08 0.08
N ARG A 11 -0.13 -3.26 -0.46
CA ARG A 11 -1.27 -3.86 0.27
C ARG A 11 -0.90 -5.21 0.89
N MET A 12 -0.23 -6.05 0.10
CA MET A 12 0.15 -7.39 0.54
C MET A 12 1.22 -7.36 1.63
N ALA A 13 2.28 -6.58 1.41
CA ALA A 13 3.43 -6.57 2.29
C ALA A 13 3.23 -5.72 3.55
N SER A 14 2.46 -4.63 3.49
CA SER A 14 2.15 -3.83 4.68
C SER A 14 0.94 -4.33 5.46
N ARG A 15 0.11 -5.20 4.85
CA ARG A 15 -1.26 -5.50 5.31
C ARG A 15 -2.15 -4.26 5.44
N TRP A 16 -1.86 -3.20 4.68
CA TRP A 16 -2.71 -2.02 4.56
C TRP A 16 -3.80 -2.23 3.52
N SER A 17 -5.06 -2.02 3.88
CA SER A 17 -6.16 -2.04 2.93
C SER A 17 -6.16 -0.79 2.06
N ILE A 18 -5.97 -0.98 0.76
CA ILE A 18 -5.99 0.09 -0.26
C ILE A 18 -7.41 0.44 -0.73
N THR A 19 -8.44 -0.24 -0.22
CA THR A 19 -9.83 -0.08 -0.69
C THR A 19 -10.59 0.98 0.10
N GLY A 20 -11.51 1.67 -0.59
CA GLY A 20 -12.36 2.70 0.01
C GLY A 20 -11.60 3.99 0.32
N VAL A 21 -12.12 4.77 1.28
CA VAL A 21 -11.49 6.00 1.79
C VAL A 21 -10.25 5.64 2.61
N MET A 22 -9.21 6.49 2.57
CA MET A 22 -7.87 6.27 3.15
C MET A 22 -7.02 5.17 2.51
N GLY A 23 -7.20 4.90 1.22
CA GLY A 23 -6.39 3.90 0.51
C GLY A 23 -4.89 4.24 0.48
N CYS A 24 -4.53 5.52 0.55
CA CYS A 24 -3.13 5.96 0.60
C CYS A 24 -2.58 5.88 2.04
N PRO A 25 -1.54 5.08 2.32
CA PRO A 25 -0.93 4.98 3.65
C PRO A 25 -0.13 6.22 4.06
N ILE A 26 0.21 7.10 3.11
CA ILE A 26 0.95 8.33 3.37
C ILE A 26 -0.02 9.46 3.73
N CYS A 27 -1.05 9.67 2.90
CA CYS A 27 -2.01 10.74 3.13
C CYS A 27 -3.05 10.37 4.18
N MET A 28 -3.39 9.09 4.29
CA MET A 28 -4.46 8.57 5.14
C MET A 28 -5.77 9.33 4.93
N ASP A 29 -6.26 10.01 5.95
CA ASP A 29 -7.45 10.86 6.00
C ASP A 29 -7.26 12.27 5.42
N ASN A 30 -6.01 12.70 5.21
CA ASN A 30 -5.73 14.05 4.72
C ASN A 30 -5.97 14.23 3.21
N ILE A 31 -6.21 13.15 2.46
CA ILE A 31 -6.48 13.23 1.02
C ILE A 31 -7.96 13.50 0.73
N TRP A 32 -8.24 14.35 -0.25
CA TRP A 32 -9.61 14.48 -0.77
C TRP A 32 -10.00 13.18 -1.48
N VAL A 33 -11.23 12.71 -1.30
CA VAL A 33 -11.70 11.45 -1.89
C VAL A 33 -13.16 11.62 -2.21
N PHE A 34 -13.58 11.18 -3.40
CA PHE A 34 -14.99 11.20 -3.78
C PHE A 34 -15.40 9.89 -4.46
N HIS A 35 -16.69 9.57 -4.39
CA HIS A 35 -17.25 8.40 -5.08
C HIS A 35 -17.82 8.82 -6.44
N LEU A 36 -17.51 8.05 -7.49
CA LEU A 36 -18.13 8.21 -8.79
C LEU A 36 -19.60 7.79 -8.70
N GLN A 37 -20.53 8.69 -9.00
CA GLN A 37 -21.99 8.47 -8.84
C GLN A 37 -22.47 7.20 -9.55
N HIS A 38 -22.04 6.97 -10.79
CA HIS A 38 -22.47 5.80 -11.58
C HIS A 38 -21.58 4.57 -11.39
N GLY A 39 -20.30 4.77 -11.06
CA GLY A 39 -19.34 3.68 -10.93
C GLY A 39 -19.27 3.04 -9.54
N ARG A 40 -19.80 3.72 -8.51
CA ARG A 40 -19.68 3.35 -7.08
C ARG A 40 -18.23 3.11 -6.61
N LYS A 41 -17.24 3.50 -7.41
CA LYS A 41 -15.81 3.39 -7.12
C LYS A 41 -15.33 4.67 -6.45
N THR A 42 -14.41 4.49 -5.50
CA THR A 42 -13.65 5.58 -4.90
C THR A 42 -12.66 6.14 -5.92
N CYS A 43 -12.62 7.46 -6.08
CA CYS A 43 -11.74 8.18 -6.98
C CYS A 43 -10.77 9.06 -6.20
N TYR A 44 -9.51 9.04 -6.65
CA TYR A 44 -8.41 9.85 -6.14
C TYR A 44 -7.91 10.86 -7.20
N PHE A 45 -8.75 11.15 -8.19
CA PHE A 45 -8.41 12.11 -9.23
C PHE A 45 -8.14 13.49 -8.60
N ASP A 46 -7.17 14.22 -9.16
CA ASP A 46 -6.75 15.56 -8.72
C ASP A 46 -6.09 15.64 -7.33
N CYS A 47 -6.09 14.55 -6.57
CA CYS A 47 -5.59 14.53 -5.20
C CYS A 47 -4.07 14.69 -5.10
N HIS A 48 -3.35 14.43 -6.18
CA HIS A 48 -1.90 14.56 -6.24
C HIS A 48 -1.43 16.04 -6.19
N ARG A 49 -2.31 17.00 -6.49
CA ARG A 49 -1.93 18.43 -6.43
C ARG A 49 -1.58 18.93 -5.03
N GLN A 50 -2.03 18.22 -3.99
CA GLN A 50 -1.65 18.51 -2.60
C GLN A 50 -0.14 18.37 -2.33
N PHE A 51 0.60 17.66 -3.20
CA PHE A 51 2.06 17.47 -3.09
C PHE A 51 2.87 18.53 -3.84
N VAL A 52 2.23 19.38 -4.64
CA VAL A 52 2.88 20.50 -5.31
C VAL A 52 3.10 21.63 -4.29
N LEU A 53 4.06 22.53 -4.50
CA LEU A 53 4.26 23.68 -3.61
C LEU A 53 3.00 24.55 -3.48
N GLU A 54 2.75 25.11 -2.30
CA GLU A 54 1.48 25.80 -1.96
C GLU A 54 1.12 26.97 -2.89
N HIS A 55 2.13 27.66 -3.43
CA HIS A 55 1.94 28.82 -4.30
C HIS A 55 2.09 28.50 -5.79
N ASP A 56 2.21 27.23 -6.14
CA ASP A 56 2.38 26.82 -7.52
C ASP A 56 1.09 27.08 -8.35
N PRO A 57 1.21 27.65 -9.56
CA PRO A 57 0.07 27.86 -10.46
C PRO A 57 -0.76 26.60 -10.74
N TYR A 58 -0.16 25.40 -10.73
CA TYR A 58 -0.88 24.14 -10.89
C TYR A 58 -1.96 23.94 -9.82
N ARG A 59 -1.74 24.42 -8.59
CA ARG A 59 -2.76 24.36 -7.53
C ARG A 59 -3.97 25.25 -7.80
N ARG A 60 -3.88 26.21 -8.71
CA ARG A 60 -4.97 27.14 -9.07
C ARG A 60 -5.58 26.85 -10.43
N ASN A 61 -5.13 25.80 -11.13
CA ASN A 61 -5.62 25.44 -12.45
C ASN A 61 -7.02 24.79 -12.38
N LYS A 62 -8.05 25.61 -12.58
CA LYS A 62 -9.47 25.23 -12.57
C LYS A 62 -9.97 24.55 -13.86
N LYS A 63 -9.13 24.48 -14.91
CA LYS A 63 -9.52 24.02 -16.25
C LYS A 63 -8.97 22.64 -16.60
N ALA A 64 -7.69 22.39 -16.29
CA ALA A 64 -7.02 21.13 -16.66
C ALA A 64 -7.33 19.95 -15.71
N PHE A 65 -7.87 20.24 -14.53
CA PHE A 65 -8.16 19.25 -13.49
C PHE A 65 -9.64 19.23 -13.13
N THR A 66 -9.98 19.05 -11.84
CA THR A 66 -11.37 19.11 -11.39
C THR A 66 -11.93 20.50 -11.68
N LYS A 67 -13.03 20.55 -12.44
CA LYS A 67 -13.65 21.80 -12.90
C LYS A 67 -13.93 22.71 -11.70
N ASN A 68 -13.46 23.95 -11.80
CA ASN A 68 -13.64 24.99 -10.77
C ASN A 68 -13.03 24.66 -9.39
N HIS A 69 -12.12 23.68 -9.29
CA HIS A 69 -11.44 23.32 -8.05
C HIS A 69 -10.09 24.01 -7.90
N VAL A 70 -9.78 24.48 -6.68
CA VAL A 70 -8.48 25.01 -6.28
C VAL A 70 -7.98 24.20 -5.10
N GLU A 71 -6.73 23.75 -5.16
CA GLU A 71 -6.16 22.83 -4.18
C GLU A 71 -5.40 23.59 -3.11
N TYR A 72 -6.02 23.74 -1.94
CA TYR A 72 -5.44 24.40 -0.78
C TYR A 72 -4.86 23.42 0.24
N LYS A 73 -5.15 22.11 0.15
CA LYS A 73 -4.62 21.17 1.14
C LYS A 73 -3.13 21.01 0.98
N VAL A 74 -2.44 20.97 2.10
CA VAL A 74 -1.01 20.64 2.16
C VAL A 74 -0.90 19.14 2.38
N ALA A 75 0.00 18.50 1.65
CA ALA A 75 0.32 17.09 1.85
C ALA A 75 0.66 16.83 3.32
N ARG A 76 0.13 15.73 3.86
CA ARG A 76 0.47 15.32 5.23
C ARG A 76 1.97 15.09 5.32
N ARG A 77 2.59 15.53 6.42
CA ARG A 77 3.96 15.12 6.73
C ARG A 77 4.00 13.60 6.84
N LYS A 78 4.94 12.96 6.14
CA LYS A 78 5.16 11.51 6.25
C LYS A 78 5.33 11.15 7.73
N LEU A 79 4.63 10.11 8.17
CA LEU A 79 4.80 9.61 9.53
C LEU A 79 6.26 9.23 9.76
N THR A 80 6.76 9.59 10.93
CA THR A 80 8.09 9.18 11.38
C THR A 80 8.11 7.68 11.68
N GLU A 81 9.30 7.09 11.69
CA GLU A 81 9.49 5.69 12.05
C GLU A 81 8.88 5.35 13.42
N ASN A 82 9.17 6.17 14.44
CA ASN A 82 8.66 5.96 15.80
C ASN A 82 7.14 5.97 15.82
N GLN A 83 6.51 6.95 15.14
CA GLN A 83 5.06 6.99 15.02
C GLN A 83 4.52 5.72 14.37
N ILE A 84 5.10 5.25 13.27
CA ILE A 84 4.56 4.05 12.62
C ILE A 84 4.78 2.81 13.50
N ARG A 85 5.90 2.71 14.21
CA ARG A 85 6.16 1.62 15.16
C ARG A 85 5.14 1.60 16.30
N ASP A 86 4.87 2.75 16.91
CA ASP A 86 3.89 2.87 18.00
C ASP A 86 2.49 2.49 17.52
N TRP A 87 2.12 2.90 16.30
CA TRP A 87 0.86 2.48 15.69
C TRP A 87 0.79 0.97 15.49
N VAL A 88 1.83 0.37 14.92
CA VAL A 88 1.84 -1.06 14.63
C VAL A 88 1.95 -1.92 15.89
N ALA A 89 2.60 -1.44 16.94
CA ALA A 89 2.65 -2.09 18.24
C ALA A 89 1.26 -2.21 18.88
N ASN A 90 0.37 -1.24 18.62
CA ASN A 90 -1.01 -1.23 19.09
C ASN A 90 -1.96 -2.07 18.23
N ILE A 91 -1.50 -2.63 17.10
CA ILE A 91 -2.29 -3.57 16.31
C ILE A 91 -2.16 -4.94 16.96
N SER A 92 -3.30 -5.56 17.32
CA SER A 92 -3.32 -6.89 17.91
C SER A 92 -2.44 -7.86 17.09
N PRO A 93 -1.51 -8.58 17.75
CA PRO A 93 -0.78 -9.66 17.10
C PRO A 93 -1.78 -10.71 16.61
N ILE A 94 -1.38 -11.48 15.60
CA ILE A 94 -2.21 -12.46 14.91
C ILE A 94 -2.77 -13.46 15.95
N VAL A 95 -3.99 -13.22 16.41
CA VAL A 95 -4.81 -14.25 17.06
C VAL A 95 -5.63 -14.85 15.92
N GLU A 96 -5.17 -16.00 15.43
CA GLU A 96 -5.89 -16.98 14.61
C GLU A 96 -6.90 -16.42 13.62
N MET A 97 -6.54 -16.31 12.32
CA MET A 97 -7.47 -16.21 11.18
C MET A 97 -8.78 -15.44 11.45
N SER A 98 -8.71 -14.38 12.26
CA SER A 98 -9.90 -13.85 12.88
C SER A 98 -10.43 -12.79 11.94
N LEU A 99 -11.71 -12.93 11.60
CA LEU A 99 -12.46 -11.98 10.77
C LEU A 99 -12.55 -10.58 11.41
N THR A 100 -12.03 -10.41 12.62
CA THR A 100 -12.07 -9.17 13.39
C THR A 100 -10.92 -8.24 12.98
N LEU A 101 -11.32 -7.10 12.43
CA LEU A 101 -10.40 -6.02 12.08
C LEU A 101 -9.83 -5.37 13.36
N PRO A 102 -8.58 -4.86 13.33
CA PRO A 102 -7.99 -4.21 14.48
C PRO A 102 -8.77 -2.98 14.93
N SER A 103 -8.72 -2.68 16.23
CA SER A 103 -9.35 -1.48 16.79
C SER A 103 -8.87 -0.22 16.07
N GLY A 104 -9.79 0.64 15.64
CA GLY A 104 -9.47 1.84 14.87
C GLY A 104 -9.40 1.64 13.35
N TYR A 105 -9.58 0.42 12.84
CA TYR A 105 -9.67 0.19 11.40
C TYR A 105 -10.80 1.01 10.75
N GLY A 106 -10.49 1.66 9.63
CA GLY A 106 -11.44 2.48 8.88
C GLY A 106 -11.71 3.87 9.47
N ARG A 107 -11.20 4.16 10.67
CA ARG A 107 -11.26 5.49 11.30
C ARG A 107 -9.88 6.13 11.38
N ASN A 108 -8.96 5.40 12.01
CA ASN A 108 -7.63 5.86 12.38
C ASN A 108 -6.56 5.31 11.42
N HIS A 109 -6.75 4.09 10.92
CA HIS A 109 -5.84 3.42 9.99
C HIS A 109 -6.57 2.39 9.11
N LYS A 110 -5.85 1.81 8.14
CA LYS A 110 -6.36 0.71 7.29
C LYS A 110 -5.52 -0.55 7.35
N TRP A 111 -4.58 -0.67 8.30
CA TRP A 111 -3.95 -1.96 8.60
C TRP A 111 -5.00 -3.00 9.00
N THR A 112 -5.01 -4.12 8.31
CA THR A 112 -5.88 -5.26 8.63
C THR A 112 -5.22 -6.19 9.63
N MET A 113 -3.89 -6.24 9.67
CA MET A 113 -3.10 -7.15 10.52
C MET A 113 -1.70 -6.57 10.77
N LYS A 114 -1.04 -7.02 11.85
CA LYS A 114 0.41 -6.82 12.04
C LYS A 114 1.17 -7.81 11.15
N ASN A 115 2.12 -7.31 10.34
CA ASN A 115 3.01 -8.17 9.55
C ASN A 115 4.17 -8.68 10.44
N ILE A 116 4.54 -9.95 10.31
CA ILE A 116 5.72 -10.59 10.91
C ILE A 116 7.03 -9.82 10.71
N PHE A 117 7.16 -9.06 9.62
CA PHE A 117 8.36 -8.27 9.38
C PHE A 117 8.59 -7.22 10.47
N TRP A 118 7.54 -6.79 11.18
CA TRP A 118 7.66 -5.87 12.32
C TRP A 118 8.33 -6.48 13.56
N ASP A 119 8.51 -7.81 13.59
CA ASP A 119 9.27 -8.48 14.64
C ASP A 119 10.79 -8.47 14.33
N LEU A 120 11.18 -8.02 13.13
CA LEU A 120 12.59 -7.87 12.75
C LEU A 120 13.12 -6.51 13.25
N PRO A 121 14.23 -6.47 14.00
CA PRO A 121 14.72 -5.25 14.66
C PRO A 121 15.11 -4.12 13.71
N TYR A 122 15.48 -4.43 12.47
CA TYR A 122 15.85 -3.45 11.44
C TYR A 122 14.64 -2.94 10.63
N TRP A 123 13.48 -3.58 10.72
CA TRP A 123 12.34 -3.26 9.86
C TRP A 123 11.72 -1.90 10.14
N ALA A 124 11.79 -1.45 11.39
CA ALA A 124 11.37 -0.11 11.77
C ALA A 124 12.19 0.95 11.00
N MET A 125 13.50 0.72 10.83
CA MET A 125 14.47 1.67 10.26
C MET A 125 14.29 1.90 8.75
N HIS A 126 13.44 1.11 8.08
CA HIS A 126 13.17 1.25 6.66
C HIS A 126 12.13 2.35 6.37
N LEU A 127 12.58 3.43 5.72
CA LEU A 127 11.72 4.50 5.18
C LEU A 127 10.71 3.99 4.13
N ILE A 128 11.09 2.94 3.38
CA ILE A 128 10.23 2.24 2.42
C ILE A 128 10.39 0.74 2.67
N ARG A 129 9.36 0.12 3.24
CA ARG A 129 9.47 -1.21 3.86
C ARG A 129 9.41 -2.39 2.90
N ASN A 130 8.95 -2.21 1.67
CA ASN A 130 8.66 -3.34 0.80
C ASN A 130 9.65 -3.35 -0.38
N ASN A 131 10.39 -4.44 -0.54
CA ASN A 131 11.27 -4.71 -1.69
C ASN A 131 10.91 -6.09 -2.25
N LEU A 132 9.64 -6.28 -2.60
CA LEU A 132 9.15 -7.53 -3.12
C LEU A 132 8.39 -7.22 -4.38
N ASP A 133 8.95 -7.60 -5.53
CA ASP A 133 8.17 -7.71 -6.75
C ASP A 133 7.26 -8.92 -6.61
N VAL A 134 6.16 -8.73 -5.89
CA VAL A 134 5.24 -9.82 -5.53
C VAL A 134 4.69 -10.47 -6.79
N MET A 135 4.53 -9.72 -7.88
CA MET A 135 4.09 -10.25 -9.17
C MET A 135 5.11 -11.24 -9.74
N HIS A 136 6.39 -10.83 -9.85
CA HIS A 136 7.44 -11.72 -10.36
C HIS A 136 7.75 -12.86 -9.40
N ILE A 137 7.74 -12.64 -8.09
CA ILE A 137 7.94 -13.70 -7.08
C ILE A 137 6.83 -14.75 -7.18
N LYS A 138 5.57 -14.30 -7.23
CA LYS A 138 4.43 -15.23 -7.37
C LYS A 138 4.50 -15.98 -8.69
N LYS A 139 4.79 -15.30 -9.79
CA LYS A 139 4.94 -15.94 -11.10
C LYS A 139 6.04 -16.99 -11.07
N ASN A 140 7.23 -16.65 -10.58
CA ASN A 140 8.35 -17.56 -10.50
C ASN A 140 8.05 -18.77 -9.60
N MET A 141 7.43 -18.57 -8.44
CA MET A 141 7.05 -19.65 -7.53
C MET A 141 5.98 -20.55 -8.16
N PHE A 142 4.92 -19.96 -8.73
CA PHE A 142 3.83 -20.69 -9.35
C PHE A 142 4.32 -21.49 -10.56
N ASP A 143 5.06 -20.86 -11.47
CA ASP A 143 5.58 -21.51 -12.67
C ASP A 143 6.49 -22.69 -12.28
N ASN A 144 7.37 -22.53 -11.28
CA ASN A 144 8.20 -23.64 -10.80
C ASN A 144 7.34 -24.82 -10.28
N ILE A 145 6.38 -24.56 -9.38
CA ILE A 145 5.53 -25.61 -8.80
C ILE A 145 4.67 -26.27 -9.87
N PHE A 146 4.05 -25.47 -10.74
CA PHE A 146 3.17 -25.94 -11.80
C PHE A 146 3.91 -26.80 -12.81
N ASN A 147 5.09 -26.36 -13.27
CA ASN A 147 5.91 -27.12 -14.21
C ASN A 147 6.37 -28.44 -13.59
N THR A 148 6.73 -28.47 -12.30
CA THR A 148 7.09 -29.70 -11.57
C THR A 148 5.90 -30.65 -11.45
N VAL A 149 4.71 -30.17 -11.08
CA VAL A 149 3.51 -31.02 -10.91
C VAL A 149 3.03 -31.63 -12.25
N ILE A 150 3.19 -30.91 -13.36
CA ILE A 150 2.75 -31.34 -14.69
C ILE A 150 3.86 -32.08 -15.47
N ASP A 151 5.06 -32.18 -14.90
CA ASP A 151 6.23 -32.82 -15.54
C ASP A 151 6.58 -32.22 -16.91
N ILE A 152 6.63 -30.89 -17.00
CA ILE A 152 7.05 -30.19 -18.22
C ILE A 152 8.58 -30.19 -18.27
N LYS A 153 9.16 -31.25 -18.85
CA LYS A 153 10.61 -31.56 -18.88
C LYS A 153 11.56 -30.40 -19.19
N GLU A 154 11.17 -29.41 -19.99
CA GLU A 154 12.03 -28.28 -20.38
C GLU A 154 11.91 -27.05 -19.47
N LYS A 155 10.97 -27.05 -18.52
CA LYS A 155 10.67 -25.91 -17.65
C LYS A 155 10.66 -26.25 -16.16
N THR A 156 10.86 -27.51 -15.81
CA THR A 156 11.08 -27.95 -14.44
C THR A 156 12.46 -27.47 -13.97
N LYS A 157 12.53 -27.05 -12.70
CA LYS A 157 13.80 -26.70 -12.05
C LYS A 157 14.31 -27.82 -11.13
N ASP A 158 13.76 -29.03 -11.27
CA ASP A 158 14.26 -30.23 -10.61
C ASP A 158 15.58 -30.66 -11.26
N ASN A 159 16.65 -29.97 -10.89
CA ASN A 159 18.00 -30.42 -11.19
C ASN A 159 18.36 -31.52 -10.19
N LEU A 160 17.91 -32.75 -10.46
CA LEU A 160 18.60 -33.91 -9.90
C LEU A 160 19.95 -33.98 -10.63
N ASN A 161 21.00 -33.43 -10.01
CA ASN A 161 22.37 -33.81 -10.38
C ASN A 161 22.53 -35.28 -9.99
N VAL A 162 22.33 -36.17 -10.97
CA VAL A 162 22.79 -37.56 -10.93
C VAL A 162 24.10 -37.63 -11.70
#